data_AF-A0A1Q6IG31-F1
#
_entry.id   AF-A0A1Q6IG31-F1
#
_cell.length_a   1.000
_cell.length_b   1.000
_cell.length_c   1.000
_cell.angle_alpha   90.00
_cell.angle_beta   90.00
_cell.angle_gamma   90.00
#
_symmetry.space_group_name_H-M   'P 1'
#
loop_
_entity.id
_entity.type
_entity.pdbx_description
1 polymer ?
#
loop_
_entity_poly.entity_id
_entity_poly.type
_entity_poly.pdbx_seq_one_letter_code
_entity_poly.pdbx_strand_id
1 'polypeptide(L)'
;MNKIIKYTFLLLVVFITSCNSFLEPKSQSEFVPQLIQSLDELLLGEAYMGPGLNDGRFFSVLGVFDDDVSIRPNWKAESSEEGKVKQIRLAYSWSKDMKDQFSNYNTYAEVYKKILGCNSVLDYMDDVQGSEQAKNKVMAQALALRGYFYLHLVNLYGKPYSADKNALGVPLKLTSEMGTSGMPRNTVKEVYEQIIKDLLEAESLFKSLPASEQNLRNNRINLPCTQLLLSRTYLYMEEWEKSVTYAEEVINQYDYDILDLNTIAEPNPYNSPAYMNYYTWSNPEVIFLFGNQADVCELPLTRITCVEESKPGQINYKSYVPVIASESLINTFDKNDLRKTHYLIWEEIDYNGTPVYRQPTSKYDVQRRYKIEYRYERGVWGTAFKVTEAYLNAAEAAAMLYKENNQSEYRTKAQTLIDALRIKRFSQTTYKPTTISEGEQLVSFIRDERRRELCFENHRWFDLRRYGMEEIKHTWYDTSGEPIEYILEKNDPGFTLQLPNEAFEHNSSLVQNEPRK
;
A
#
# COMPACT_ATOMS: atom_id res chain seq x y z
N MET A 1 64.72 -58.57 -28.45
CA MET A 1 63.38 -57.95 -28.58
C MET A 1 63.19 -56.85 -27.53
N ASN A 2 64.01 -55.79 -27.60
CA ASN A 2 64.16 -54.76 -26.55
C ASN A 2 63.85 -53.33 -27.05
N LYS A 3 62.85 -53.12 -27.92
CA LYS A 3 62.45 -51.76 -28.36
C LYS A 3 60.96 -51.46 -28.47
N ILE A 4 60.05 -52.41 -28.21
CA ILE A 4 58.59 -52.17 -28.34
C ILE A 4 57.90 -51.88 -26.98
N ILE A 5 58.49 -52.26 -25.85
CA ILE A 5 57.86 -52.09 -24.52
C ILE A 5 58.05 -50.68 -23.93
N LYS A 6 58.98 -49.86 -24.45
CA LYS A 6 59.24 -48.51 -23.92
C LYS A 6 58.32 -47.41 -24.47
N TYR A 7 57.55 -47.68 -25.53
CA TYR A 7 56.61 -46.69 -26.10
C TYR A 7 55.14 -46.93 -25.69
N THR A 8 54.82 -48.08 -25.09
CA THR A 8 53.46 -48.33 -24.59
C THR A 8 53.20 -47.71 -23.21
N PHE A 9 54.26 -47.41 -22.44
CA PHE A 9 54.12 -46.78 -21.12
C PHE A 9 54.15 -45.24 -21.18
N LEU A 10 54.55 -44.65 -22.31
CA LEU A 10 54.58 -43.18 -22.50
C LEU A 10 53.30 -42.63 -23.17
N LEU A 11 52.41 -43.50 -23.66
CA LEU A 11 51.15 -43.08 -24.28
C LEU A 11 49.94 -43.18 -23.33
N LEU A 12 50.15 -43.63 -22.08
CA LEU A 12 49.08 -43.81 -21.09
C LEU A 12 49.10 -42.77 -19.95
N VAL A 13 49.99 -41.76 -20.02
CA VAL A 13 50.21 -40.76 -18.96
C VAL A 13 49.77 -39.33 -19.37
N VAL A 14 49.19 -39.14 -20.57
CA VAL A 14 48.83 -37.81 -21.09
C VAL A 14 47.34 -37.44 -20.92
N PHE A 15 46.48 -38.28 -20.33
CA PHE A 15 45.03 -38.00 -20.31
C PHE A 15 44.32 -38.08 -18.96
N ILE A 16 45.00 -37.87 -17.83
CA ILE A 16 44.27 -37.73 -16.55
C ILE A 16 44.84 -36.62 -15.67
N THR A 17 44.95 -35.42 -16.24
CA THR A 17 44.73 -34.21 -15.45
C THR A 17 43.23 -34.17 -15.13
N SER A 18 42.81 -34.69 -13.98
CA SER A 18 41.45 -34.47 -13.50
C SER A 18 41.33 -32.99 -13.15
N CYS A 19 40.70 -32.22 -14.03
CA CYS A 19 40.07 -30.97 -13.65
C CYS A 19 39.13 -31.28 -12.49
N ASN A 20 39.46 -30.82 -11.28
CA ASN A 20 38.58 -30.87 -10.10
C ASN A 20 37.36 -29.94 -10.21
N SER A 21 36.96 -29.54 -11.42
CA SER A 21 35.81 -28.65 -11.68
C SER A 21 34.73 -29.27 -12.57
N PHE A 22 34.78 -30.57 -12.86
CA PHE A 22 33.94 -31.18 -13.90
C PHE A 22 32.79 -32.07 -13.43
N LEU A 23 32.36 -32.01 -12.16
CA LEU A 23 31.16 -32.72 -11.72
C LEU A 23 30.38 -31.97 -10.63
N GLU A 24 30.10 -30.69 -10.85
CA GLU A 24 28.84 -30.15 -10.35
C GLU A 24 27.85 -30.19 -11.50
N PRO A 25 26.73 -30.94 -11.39
CA PRO A 25 25.67 -30.81 -12.37
C PRO A 25 25.09 -29.42 -12.19
N LYS A 26 25.55 -28.44 -12.96
CA LYS A 26 24.80 -27.21 -13.15
C LYS A 26 23.46 -27.63 -13.72
N SER A 27 22.42 -27.50 -12.92
CA SER A 27 21.05 -27.65 -13.36
C SER A 27 20.90 -26.84 -14.65
N GLN A 28 20.57 -27.49 -15.77
CA GLN A 28 20.42 -26.82 -17.07
C GLN A 28 19.25 -25.81 -17.08
N SER A 29 18.51 -25.67 -15.98
CA SER A 29 17.40 -24.74 -15.81
C SER A 29 17.70 -23.54 -14.91
N GLU A 30 18.91 -23.41 -14.37
CA GLU A 30 19.27 -22.29 -13.47
C GLU A 30 19.86 -21.15 -14.30
N PHE A 31 19.02 -20.19 -14.68
CA PHE A 31 19.47 -18.95 -15.31
C PHE A 31 20.22 -18.12 -14.27
N VAL A 32 21.55 -18.09 -14.37
CA VAL A 32 22.39 -17.19 -13.58
C VAL A 32 22.51 -15.87 -14.34
N PRO A 33 22.01 -14.74 -13.80
CA PRO A 33 22.13 -13.45 -14.44
C PRO A 33 23.60 -13.10 -14.68
N GLN A 34 23.96 -12.62 -15.87
CA GLN A 34 25.34 -12.20 -16.18
C GLN A 34 25.50 -10.68 -16.28
N LEU A 35 24.40 -9.97 -16.52
CA LEU A 35 24.38 -8.53 -16.77
C LEU A 35 23.44 -7.84 -15.77
N ILE A 36 23.78 -6.62 -15.36
CA ILE A 36 22.95 -5.81 -14.47
C ILE A 36 21.55 -5.57 -15.06
N GLN A 37 21.43 -5.51 -16.39
CA GLN A 37 20.14 -5.42 -17.09
C GLN A 37 19.24 -6.62 -16.80
N SER A 38 19.79 -7.82 -16.65
CA SER A 38 19.01 -9.00 -16.31
C SER A 38 18.44 -8.92 -14.89
N LEU A 39 19.19 -8.36 -13.93
CA LEU A 39 18.66 -8.09 -12.59
C LEU A 39 17.63 -6.96 -12.59
N ASP A 40 17.82 -5.94 -13.43
CA ASP A 40 16.86 -4.86 -13.58
C ASP A 40 15.50 -5.35 -14.14
N GLU A 41 15.54 -6.24 -15.14
CA GLU A 41 14.36 -6.91 -15.69
C GLU A 41 13.71 -7.86 -14.68
N LEU A 42 14.52 -8.61 -13.92
CA LEU A 42 14.04 -9.47 -12.84
C LEU A 42 13.31 -8.65 -11.76
N LEU A 43 13.89 -7.52 -11.35
CA LEU A 43 13.26 -6.63 -10.37
C LEU A 43 11.91 -6.13 -10.88
N LEU A 44 11.85 -5.73 -12.16
CA LEU A 44 10.64 -5.26 -12.81
C LEU A 44 9.55 -6.34 -12.89
N GLY A 45 9.93 -7.59 -13.17
CA GLY A 45 8.98 -8.70 -13.29
C GLY A 45 8.50 -9.27 -11.95
N GLU A 46 9.36 -9.32 -10.95
CA GLU A 46 9.08 -10.04 -9.70
C GLU A 46 8.72 -9.13 -8.52
N ALA A 47 9.28 -7.92 -8.44
CA ALA A 47 9.09 -7.03 -7.28
C ALA A 47 8.16 -5.85 -7.58
N TYR A 48 8.29 -5.21 -8.74
CA TYR A 48 7.42 -4.08 -9.08
C TYR A 48 5.97 -4.51 -9.29
N MET A 49 5.05 -3.56 -9.07
CA MET A 49 3.62 -3.71 -9.33
C MET A 49 3.24 -2.75 -10.46
N GLY A 50 3.10 -3.28 -11.67
CA GLY A 50 2.71 -2.50 -12.84
C GLY A 50 1.20 -2.23 -12.91
N PRO A 51 0.72 -1.57 -13.97
CA PRO A 51 -0.70 -1.35 -14.21
C PRO A 51 -1.34 -2.56 -14.93
N GLY A 52 -0.71 -3.74 -14.82
CA GLY A 52 -1.20 -5.02 -15.32
C GLY A 52 -2.09 -5.71 -14.28
N LEU A 53 -2.83 -6.75 -14.69
CA LEU A 53 -3.74 -7.45 -13.78
C LEU A 53 -3.01 -8.44 -12.86
N ASN A 54 -3.62 -8.69 -11.69
CA ASN A 54 -3.19 -9.64 -10.67
C ASN A 54 -1.89 -9.25 -9.95
N ASP A 55 -1.66 -7.95 -9.80
CA ASP A 55 -0.47 -7.44 -9.14
C ASP A 55 -0.77 -6.21 -8.26
N GLY A 56 -1.06 -6.48 -6.97
CA GLY A 56 -1.43 -5.45 -5.98
C GLY A 56 -2.77 -5.68 -5.26
N ARG A 57 -3.35 -6.88 -5.35
CA ARG A 57 -4.63 -7.21 -4.69
C ARG A 57 -4.61 -7.06 -3.18
N PHE A 58 -3.44 -7.20 -2.55
CA PHE A 58 -3.30 -6.94 -1.13
C PHE A 58 -3.71 -5.52 -0.68
N PHE A 59 -3.68 -4.51 -1.57
CA PHE A 59 -4.22 -3.19 -1.24
C PHE A 59 -5.74 -3.17 -1.14
N SER A 60 -6.45 -4.04 -1.89
CA SER A 60 -7.91 -4.08 -1.86
C SER A 60 -8.48 -4.45 -0.50
N VAL A 61 -7.72 -5.20 0.28
CA VAL A 61 -8.13 -5.63 1.61
C VAL A 61 -8.23 -4.44 2.57
N LEU A 62 -7.29 -3.49 2.46
CA LEU A 62 -7.24 -2.31 3.33
C LEU A 62 -8.47 -1.41 3.18
N GLY A 63 -9.03 -1.31 1.97
CA GLY A 63 -10.18 -0.45 1.67
C GLY A 63 -11.52 -0.91 2.27
N VAL A 64 -11.54 -1.97 3.08
CA VAL A 64 -12.76 -2.46 3.77
C VAL A 64 -12.58 -2.58 5.29
N PHE A 65 -11.35 -2.44 5.81
CA PHE A 65 -11.06 -2.64 7.23
C PHE A 65 -11.35 -1.43 8.11
N ASP A 66 -11.40 -0.24 7.54
CA ASP A 66 -11.42 1.01 8.30
C ASP A 66 -12.79 1.66 8.40
N ASP A 67 -12.86 2.75 9.17
CA ASP A 67 -14.07 3.51 9.46
C ASP A 67 -14.43 4.54 8.37
N ASP A 68 -13.74 4.54 7.22
CA ASP A 68 -14.09 5.36 6.05
C ASP A 68 -15.18 4.70 5.19
N VAL A 69 -15.51 3.44 5.47
CA VAL A 69 -16.53 2.68 4.74
C VAL A 69 -17.73 2.27 5.60
N SER A 70 -18.82 1.96 4.94
CA SER A 70 -20.02 1.40 5.53
C SER A 70 -20.71 0.46 4.53
N ILE A 71 -21.73 -0.27 4.98
CA ILE A 71 -22.56 -1.10 4.10
C ILE A 71 -23.90 -0.40 3.87
N ARG A 72 -24.33 -0.29 2.61
CA ARG A 72 -25.65 0.25 2.29
C ARG A 72 -26.75 -0.60 2.96
N PRO A 73 -27.86 -0.02 3.43
CA PRO A 73 -28.94 -0.77 4.07
C PRO A 73 -29.82 -1.55 3.07
N ASN A 74 -29.87 -1.11 1.81
CA ASN A 74 -30.80 -1.62 0.81
C ASN A 74 -30.11 -2.53 -0.22
N TRP A 75 -29.70 -3.72 0.20
CA TRP A 75 -29.25 -4.76 -0.73
C TRP A 75 -29.82 -6.11 -0.34
N LYS A 76 -30.16 -6.92 -1.35
CA LYS A 76 -30.57 -8.31 -1.18
C LYS A 76 -29.91 -9.13 -2.27
N ALA A 77 -28.76 -9.69 -1.94
CA ALA A 77 -27.97 -10.48 -2.88
C ALA A 77 -28.75 -11.71 -3.35
N GLU A 78 -28.56 -12.09 -4.62
CA GLU A 78 -28.88 -13.45 -5.04
C GLU A 78 -28.06 -14.48 -4.24
N SER A 79 -28.60 -15.69 -4.11
CA SER A 79 -27.88 -16.81 -3.48
C SER A 79 -26.56 -17.13 -4.19
N SER A 80 -26.50 -16.93 -5.51
CA SER A 80 -25.29 -17.10 -6.32
C SER A 80 -24.15 -16.15 -5.92
N GLU A 81 -24.46 -15.03 -5.26
CA GLU A 81 -23.52 -13.97 -4.90
C GLU A 81 -23.01 -14.10 -3.45
N GLU A 82 -23.50 -15.09 -2.68
CA GLU A 82 -23.17 -15.28 -1.26
C GLU A 82 -21.66 -15.38 -1.03
N GLY A 83 -20.92 -16.02 -1.95
CA GLY A 83 -19.46 -16.12 -1.89
C GLY A 83 -18.76 -14.75 -1.90
N LYS A 84 -19.20 -13.82 -2.75
CA LYS A 84 -18.63 -12.46 -2.83
C LYS A 84 -18.97 -11.65 -1.59
N VAL A 85 -20.24 -11.69 -1.18
CA VAL A 85 -20.73 -11.03 0.04
C VAL A 85 -19.97 -11.51 1.26
N LYS A 86 -19.69 -12.82 1.34
CA LYS A 86 -18.90 -13.42 2.42
C LYS A 86 -17.49 -12.84 2.49
N GLN A 87 -16.79 -12.65 1.37
CA GLN A 87 -15.44 -12.07 1.38
C GLN A 87 -15.46 -10.62 1.91
N ILE A 88 -16.42 -9.80 1.46
CA ILE A 88 -16.60 -8.45 2.00
C ILE A 88 -16.86 -8.51 3.51
N ARG A 89 -17.79 -9.36 3.95
CA ARG A 89 -18.15 -9.49 5.37
C ARG A 89 -16.97 -9.93 6.23
N LEU A 90 -16.13 -10.85 5.75
CA LEU A 90 -14.95 -11.32 6.48
C LEU A 90 -14.00 -10.15 6.79
N ALA A 91 -13.66 -9.34 5.79
CA ALA A 91 -12.82 -8.16 5.97
C ALA A 91 -13.51 -7.08 6.80
N TYR A 92 -14.74 -6.70 6.43
CA TYR A 92 -15.51 -5.64 7.09
C TYR A 92 -15.82 -5.94 8.56
N SER A 93 -15.89 -7.20 8.96
CA SER A 93 -16.11 -7.56 10.36
C SER A 93 -14.82 -7.85 11.12
N TRP A 94 -13.64 -7.80 10.49
CA TRP A 94 -12.37 -8.30 11.04
C TRP A 94 -12.48 -9.75 11.52
N SER A 95 -13.10 -10.62 10.73
CA SER A 95 -13.42 -11.98 11.18
C SER A 95 -12.17 -12.80 11.50
N LYS A 96 -12.19 -13.55 12.61
CA LYS A 96 -11.15 -14.54 12.94
C LYS A 96 -11.03 -15.65 11.87
N ASP A 97 -12.09 -15.87 11.10
CA ASP A 97 -12.12 -16.88 10.05
C ASP A 97 -11.38 -16.43 8.79
N MET A 98 -10.87 -15.19 8.72
CA MET A 98 -10.10 -14.70 7.58
C MET A 98 -8.88 -15.57 7.30
N LYS A 99 -8.20 -16.08 8.33
CA LYS A 99 -7.03 -16.95 8.17
C LYS A 99 -7.32 -18.26 7.41
N ASP A 100 -8.59 -18.68 7.38
CA ASP A 100 -9.04 -19.94 6.76
C ASP A 100 -9.86 -19.69 5.48
N GLN A 101 -10.62 -18.60 5.42
CA GLN A 101 -11.70 -18.40 4.44
C GLN A 101 -11.51 -17.19 3.51
N PHE A 102 -10.38 -16.49 3.62
CA PHE A 102 -10.04 -15.28 2.87
C PHE A 102 -8.87 -15.50 1.88
N SER A 103 -8.73 -16.74 1.38
CA SER A 103 -7.54 -17.22 0.66
C SER A 103 -7.24 -16.51 -0.68
N ASN A 104 -8.25 -15.95 -1.35
CA ASN A 104 -8.04 -15.18 -2.60
C ASN A 104 -7.40 -13.80 -2.37
N TYR A 105 -7.20 -13.41 -1.11
CA TYR A 105 -6.66 -12.12 -0.69
C TYR A 105 -5.49 -12.32 0.30
N ASN A 106 -4.72 -13.40 0.11
CA ASN A 106 -3.58 -13.76 0.97
C ASN A 106 -2.42 -12.76 0.80
N THR A 107 -2.55 -11.63 1.50
CA THR A 107 -1.57 -10.53 1.49
C THR A 107 -0.20 -10.98 1.99
N TYR A 108 -0.14 -11.94 2.92
CA TYR A 108 1.12 -12.44 3.44
C TYR A 108 1.96 -13.09 2.32
N ALA A 109 1.37 -14.06 1.62
CA ALA A 109 2.06 -14.78 0.55
C ALA A 109 2.40 -13.85 -0.64
N GLU A 110 1.48 -12.97 -1.03
CA GLU A 110 1.71 -12.01 -2.12
C GLU A 110 2.91 -11.10 -1.84
N VAL A 111 2.98 -10.52 -0.63
CA VAL A 111 4.06 -9.58 -0.30
C VAL A 111 5.40 -10.29 -0.10
N TYR A 112 5.42 -11.51 0.47
CA TYR A 112 6.66 -12.30 0.54
C TYR A 112 7.18 -12.72 -0.83
N LYS A 113 6.31 -12.93 -1.83
CA LYS A 113 6.75 -13.16 -3.21
C LYS A 113 7.47 -11.92 -3.77
N LYS A 114 6.98 -10.71 -3.49
CA LYS A 114 7.66 -9.47 -3.89
C LYS A 114 9.01 -9.29 -3.21
N ILE A 115 9.10 -9.62 -1.91
CA ILE A 115 10.35 -9.63 -1.15
C ILE A 115 11.35 -10.62 -1.75
N LEU A 116 10.89 -11.81 -2.17
CA LEU A 116 11.75 -12.78 -2.86
C LEU A 116 12.34 -12.18 -4.15
N GLY A 117 11.54 -11.46 -4.96
CA GLY A 117 12.03 -10.75 -6.14
C GLY A 117 13.14 -9.73 -5.80
N CYS A 118 12.96 -8.94 -4.74
CA CYS A 118 14.00 -8.04 -4.24
C CYS A 118 15.26 -8.79 -3.80
N ASN A 119 15.10 -9.87 -3.02
CA ASN A 119 16.24 -10.64 -2.52
C ASN A 119 17.03 -11.30 -3.65
N SER A 120 16.35 -11.83 -4.68
CA SER A 120 17.03 -12.43 -5.85
C SER A 120 17.93 -11.40 -6.54
N VAL A 121 17.49 -10.14 -6.63
CA VAL A 121 18.32 -9.07 -7.20
C VAL A 121 19.52 -8.75 -6.32
N LEU A 122 19.32 -8.72 -4.99
CA LEU A 122 20.37 -8.37 -4.04
C LEU A 122 21.42 -9.46 -3.92
N ASP A 123 21.03 -10.73 -3.91
CA ASP A 123 21.93 -11.87 -3.76
C ASP A 123 22.89 -12.03 -4.95
N TYR A 124 22.43 -11.73 -6.18
CA TYR A 124 23.23 -11.87 -7.41
C TYR A 124 23.95 -10.58 -7.84
N MET A 125 23.92 -9.51 -7.04
CA MET A 125 24.46 -8.19 -7.42
C MET A 125 25.98 -8.21 -7.68
N ASP A 126 26.71 -9.03 -6.93
CA ASP A 126 28.16 -9.16 -7.05
C ASP A 126 28.57 -10.01 -8.26
N ASP A 127 27.67 -10.88 -8.73
CA ASP A 127 27.94 -11.84 -9.81
C ASP A 127 27.69 -11.26 -11.22
N VAL A 128 27.02 -10.12 -11.33
CA VAL A 128 26.70 -9.49 -12.63
C VAL A 128 27.72 -8.44 -13.08
N GLN A 129 27.86 -8.30 -14.40
CA GLN A 129 28.64 -7.24 -15.04
C GLN A 129 27.77 -6.00 -15.28
N GLY A 130 28.35 -4.81 -15.11
CA GLY A 130 27.67 -3.52 -15.29
C GLY A 130 28.50 -2.37 -14.72
N SER A 131 28.15 -1.13 -15.06
CA SER A 131 28.76 0.03 -14.40
C SER A 131 28.32 0.09 -12.93
N GLU A 132 29.16 0.65 -12.08
CA GLU A 132 28.83 0.88 -10.65
C GLU A 132 27.54 1.69 -10.50
N GLN A 133 27.37 2.72 -11.33
CA GLN A 133 26.14 3.51 -11.37
C GLN A 133 24.89 2.66 -11.68
N ALA A 134 24.96 1.73 -12.64
CA ALA A 134 23.84 0.85 -12.96
C ALA A 134 23.56 -0.12 -11.81
N LYS A 135 24.60 -0.68 -11.19
CA LYS A 135 24.46 -1.53 -9.99
C LYS A 135 23.80 -0.78 -8.84
N ASN A 136 24.31 0.40 -8.50
CA ASN A 136 23.77 1.25 -7.43
C ASN A 136 22.29 1.58 -7.66
N LYS A 137 21.91 1.89 -8.90
CA LYS A 137 20.53 2.20 -9.26
C LYS A 137 19.57 1.02 -9.07
N VAL A 138 19.97 -0.19 -9.48
CA VAL A 138 19.14 -1.40 -9.32
C VAL A 138 19.08 -1.82 -7.84
N MET A 139 20.22 -1.78 -7.15
CA MET A 139 20.31 -2.10 -5.73
C MET A 139 19.48 -1.15 -4.86
N ALA A 140 19.55 0.16 -5.12
CA ALA A 140 18.74 1.16 -4.42
C ALA A 140 17.24 0.89 -4.58
N GLN A 141 16.78 0.57 -5.80
CA GLN A 141 15.39 0.22 -6.05
C GLN A 141 14.96 -1.05 -5.31
N ALA A 142 15.79 -2.10 -5.36
CA ALA A 142 15.49 -3.37 -4.71
C ALA A 142 15.39 -3.22 -3.17
N LEU A 143 16.32 -2.48 -2.56
CA LEU A 143 16.31 -2.19 -1.13
C LEU A 143 15.09 -1.34 -0.73
N ALA A 144 14.79 -0.27 -1.49
CA ALA A 144 13.65 0.60 -1.19
C ALA A 144 12.32 -0.15 -1.27
N LEU A 145 12.14 -1.00 -2.29
CA LEU A 145 10.97 -1.86 -2.42
C LEU A 145 10.90 -2.89 -1.27
N ARG A 146 12.02 -3.54 -0.91
CA ARG A 146 12.03 -4.51 0.19
C ARG A 146 11.65 -3.85 1.52
N GLY A 147 12.18 -2.67 1.82
CA GLY A 147 11.78 -1.86 2.97
C GLY A 147 10.29 -1.53 2.96
N TYR A 148 9.74 -1.12 1.81
CA TYR A 148 8.30 -0.88 1.65
C TYR A 148 7.43 -2.12 1.92
N PHE A 149 7.82 -3.28 1.38
CA PHE A 149 7.09 -4.53 1.57
C PHE A 149 7.10 -5.02 3.02
N TYR A 150 8.24 -4.91 3.71
CA TYR A 150 8.31 -5.21 5.14
C TYR A 150 7.48 -4.23 5.96
N LEU A 151 7.47 -2.93 5.61
CA LEU A 151 6.63 -1.93 6.28
C LEU A 151 5.15 -2.29 6.16
N HIS A 152 4.73 -2.77 4.98
CA HIS A 152 3.36 -3.23 4.77
C HIS A 152 3.02 -4.48 5.61
N LEU A 153 3.90 -5.50 5.58
CA LEU A 153 3.69 -6.74 6.33
C LEU A 153 3.62 -6.52 7.84
N VAL A 154 4.58 -5.79 8.42
CA VAL A 154 4.63 -5.57 9.87
C VAL A 154 3.43 -4.77 10.35
N ASN A 155 2.90 -3.86 9.53
CA ASN A 155 1.70 -3.09 9.85
C ASN A 155 0.38 -3.85 9.64
N LEU A 156 0.41 -5.05 9.07
CA LEU A 156 -0.76 -5.93 9.03
C LEU A 156 -0.68 -7.02 10.10
N TYR A 157 0.49 -7.63 10.28
CA TYR A 157 0.66 -8.85 11.09
C TYR A 157 1.46 -8.66 12.38
N GLY A 158 2.04 -7.50 12.63
CA GLY A 158 2.66 -7.13 13.90
C GLY A 158 1.84 -6.06 14.61
N LYS A 159 1.95 -5.95 15.95
CA LYS A 159 1.31 -4.84 16.69
C LYS A 159 1.86 -3.48 16.21
N PRO A 160 1.12 -2.36 16.38
CA PRO A 160 1.66 -1.03 16.09
C PRO A 160 2.95 -0.79 16.86
N TYR A 161 3.95 -0.16 16.23
CA TYR A 161 5.28 0.04 16.83
C TYR A 161 5.20 0.76 18.19
N SER A 162 4.39 1.83 18.27
CA SER A 162 4.18 2.60 19.49
C SER A 162 3.42 1.84 20.58
N ALA A 163 2.61 0.84 20.22
CA ALA A 163 1.86 0.03 21.17
C ALA A 163 2.74 -1.06 21.81
N ASP A 164 3.47 -1.83 21.01
CA ASP A 164 4.40 -2.86 21.50
C ASP A 164 5.42 -3.28 20.43
N LYS A 165 6.53 -2.55 20.35
CA LYS A 165 7.64 -2.88 19.44
C LYS A 165 8.34 -4.21 19.74
N ASN A 166 8.18 -4.78 20.95
CA ASN A 166 8.82 -6.05 21.31
C ASN A 166 7.93 -7.26 21.00
N ALA A 167 6.66 -7.05 20.65
CA ALA A 167 5.80 -8.10 20.14
C ALA A 167 6.35 -8.72 18.85
N LEU A 168 5.88 -9.92 18.53
CA LEU A 168 6.21 -10.57 17.27
C LEU A 168 5.65 -9.75 16.09
N GLY A 169 6.52 -9.50 15.11
CA GLY A 169 6.23 -8.91 13.80
C GLY A 169 6.10 -10.01 12.76
N VAL A 170 7.02 -10.08 11.81
CA VAL A 170 7.05 -11.09 10.74
C VAL A 170 8.47 -11.65 10.57
N PRO A 171 8.67 -12.84 9.98
CA PRO A 171 10.03 -13.34 9.71
C PRO A 171 10.80 -12.44 8.74
N LEU A 172 12.05 -12.13 9.05
CA LEU A 172 12.96 -11.43 8.14
C LEU A 172 13.67 -12.42 7.21
N LYS A 173 13.08 -12.64 6.03
CA LYS A 173 13.73 -13.38 4.94
C LYS A 173 14.52 -12.41 4.07
N LEU A 174 15.83 -12.34 4.28
CA LEU A 174 16.70 -11.35 3.61
C LEU A 174 17.50 -11.92 2.43
N THR A 175 17.34 -13.22 2.14
CA THR A 175 17.95 -13.93 1.01
C THR A 175 16.88 -14.58 0.12
N SER A 176 17.27 -14.95 -1.09
CA SER A 176 16.45 -15.63 -2.10
C SER A 176 16.45 -17.16 -1.97
N GLU A 177 17.19 -17.69 -0.99
CA GLU A 177 17.29 -19.13 -0.73
C GLU A 177 15.90 -19.77 -0.61
N MET A 178 15.76 -20.95 -1.22
CA MET A 178 14.51 -21.70 -1.20
C MET A 178 14.20 -22.22 0.20
N GLY A 179 12.93 -22.15 0.59
CA GLY A 179 12.44 -22.60 1.89
C GLY A 179 12.38 -21.50 2.95
N THR A 180 11.47 -21.67 3.91
CA THR A 180 11.27 -20.80 5.08
C THR A 180 11.16 -21.59 6.39
N SER A 181 11.30 -22.92 6.30
CA SER A 181 11.19 -23.82 7.44
C SER A 181 12.21 -23.46 8.51
N GLY A 182 11.74 -23.25 9.74
CA GLY A 182 12.60 -22.95 10.89
C GLY A 182 12.83 -21.48 11.16
N MET A 183 12.28 -20.56 10.36
CA MET A 183 12.43 -19.12 10.60
C MET A 183 11.38 -18.62 11.61
N PRO A 184 11.74 -18.28 12.85
CA PRO A 184 10.78 -17.67 13.77
C PRO A 184 10.40 -16.26 13.28
N ARG A 185 9.30 -15.72 13.82
CA ARG A 185 8.95 -14.32 13.62
C ARG A 185 9.97 -13.44 14.34
N ASN A 186 10.47 -12.41 13.66
CA ASN A 186 11.21 -11.33 14.30
C ASN A 186 10.26 -10.43 15.09
N THR A 187 10.79 -9.64 16.02
CA THR A 187 10.01 -8.62 16.71
C THR A 187 9.63 -7.48 15.77
N VAL A 188 8.57 -6.73 16.09
CA VAL A 188 8.20 -5.52 15.35
C VAL A 188 9.40 -4.55 15.27
N LYS A 189 10.15 -4.40 16.35
CA LYS A 189 11.36 -3.56 16.42
C LYS A 189 12.41 -3.99 15.40
N GLU A 190 12.77 -5.27 15.38
CA GLU A 190 13.77 -5.81 14.45
C GLU A 190 13.36 -5.60 12.99
N VAL A 191 12.06 -5.77 12.68
CA VAL A 191 11.55 -5.54 11.33
C VAL A 191 11.67 -4.06 10.94
N TYR A 192 11.30 -3.13 11.82
CA TYR A 192 11.48 -1.69 11.58
C TYR A 192 12.95 -1.28 11.46
N GLU A 193 13.85 -1.86 12.27
CA GLU A 193 15.29 -1.63 12.14
C GLU A 193 15.82 -2.08 10.77
N GLN A 194 15.36 -3.22 10.26
CA GLN A 194 15.71 -3.69 8.92
C GLN A 194 15.10 -2.82 7.81
N ILE A 195 13.86 -2.33 7.97
CA ILE A 195 13.24 -1.39 7.03
C ILE A 195 14.08 -0.11 6.93
N ILE A 196 14.42 0.50 8.07
CA ILE A 196 15.23 1.72 8.10
C ILE A 196 16.61 1.47 7.49
N LYS A 197 17.24 0.33 7.78
CA LYS A 197 18.53 -0.05 7.18
C LYS A 197 18.44 -0.10 5.65
N ASP A 198 17.46 -0.80 5.10
CA ASP A 198 17.28 -0.92 3.65
C ASP A 198 17.00 0.45 3.00
N LEU A 199 16.14 1.27 3.60
CA LEU A 199 15.78 2.58 3.08
C LEU A 199 16.93 3.60 3.13
N LEU A 200 17.73 3.60 4.20
CA LEU A 200 18.90 4.49 4.32
C LEU A 200 20.01 4.11 3.34
N GLU A 201 20.24 2.81 3.15
CA GLU A 201 21.19 2.33 2.14
C GLU A 201 20.71 2.68 0.73
N ALA A 202 19.42 2.49 0.43
CA ALA A 202 18.83 2.92 -0.84
C ALA A 202 18.99 4.42 -1.07
N GLU A 203 18.74 5.25 -0.05
CA GLU A 203 18.94 6.70 -0.11
C GLU A 203 20.39 7.05 -0.47
N SER A 204 21.36 6.43 0.21
CA SER A 204 22.79 6.62 -0.03
C SER A 204 23.17 6.28 -1.47
N LEU A 205 22.72 5.13 -1.96
CA LEU A 205 22.98 4.66 -3.32
C LEU A 205 22.34 5.58 -4.37
N PHE A 206 21.10 6.01 -4.17
CA PHE A 206 20.47 6.98 -5.05
C PHE A 206 21.23 8.31 -5.07
N LYS A 207 21.68 8.84 -3.92
CA LYS A 207 22.48 10.07 -3.85
C LYS A 207 23.84 9.96 -4.54
N SER A 208 24.38 8.74 -4.69
CA SER A 208 25.61 8.50 -5.46
C SER A 208 25.41 8.64 -6.99
N LEU A 209 24.16 8.59 -7.47
CA LEU A 209 23.85 8.74 -8.89
C LEU A 209 23.92 10.21 -9.34
N PRO A 210 24.13 10.48 -10.64
CA PRO A 210 23.96 11.82 -11.20
C PRO A 210 22.57 12.40 -10.89
N ALA A 211 22.48 13.71 -10.65
CA ALA A 211 21.23 14.38 -10.29
C ALA A 211 20.07 14.09 -11.26
N SER A 212 20.36 13.96 -12.56
CA SER A 212 19.39 13.59 -13.59
C SER A 212 18.76 12.20 -13.41
N GLU A 213 19.37 11.33 -12.60
CA GLU A 213 18.89 9.96 -12.36
C GLU A 213 18.22 9.77 -10.99
N GLN A 214 18.37 10.71 -10.06
CA GLN A 214 17.86 10.59 -8.69
C GLN A 214 16.34 10.70 -8.62
N ASN A 215 15.73 11.51 -9.49
CA ASN A 215 14.28 11.77 -9.56
C ASN A 215 13.69 11.47 -10.96
N LEU A 216 14.01 10.31 -11.52
CA LEU A 216 13.39 9.89 -12.78
C LEU A 216 11.94 9.48 -12.54
N ARG A 217 11.02 10.04 -13.34
CA ARG A 217 9.59 9.69 -13.38
C ARG A 217 9.33 8.63 -14.45
N ASN A 218 9.80 7.41 -14.20
CA ASN A 218 9.76 6.29 -15.16
C ASN A 218 9.05 5.03 -14.61
N ASN A 219 8.04 5.23 -13.75
CA ASN A 219 7.31 4.16 -13.05
C ASN A 219 8.22 3.24 -12.21
N ARG A 220 9.28 3.81 -11.64
CA ARG A 220 10.20 3.10 -10.74
C ARG A 220 10.40 3.91 -9.47
N ILE A 221 10.71 3.22 -8.39
CA ILE A 221 11.01 3.88 -7.12
C ILE A 221 12.31 4.68 -7.29
N ASN A 222 12.33 5.88 -6.72
CA ASN A 222 13.42 6.85 -6.88
C ASN A 222 13.76 7.48 -5.52
N LEU A 223 14.70 8.44 -5.50
CA LEU A 223 15.16 9.07 -4.27
C LEU A 223 14.03 9.75 -3.48
N PRO A 224 13.23 10.68 -4.06
CA PRO A 224 12.13 11.31 -3.32
C PRO A 224 11.10 10.30 -2.78
N CYS A 225 10.79 9.23 -3.52
CA CYS A 225 9.91 8.18 -3.02
C CYS A 225 10.51 7.45 -1.80
N THR A 226 11.82 7.17 -1.83
CA THR A 226 12.54 6.53 -0.73
C THR A 226 12.58 7.43 0.51
N GLN A 227 12.77 8.74 0.33
CA GLN A 227 12.75 9.72 1.41
C GLN A 227 11.34 9.90 2.00
N LEU A 228 10.29 9.86 1.17
CA LEU A 228 8.90 9.85 1.66
C LEU A 228 8.60 8.59 2.49
N LEU A 229 9.11 7.43 2.07
CA LEU A 229 9.02 6.19 2.84
C LEU A 229 9.76 6.26 4.18
N LEU A 230 10.93 6.89 4.23
CA LEU A 230 11.64 7.16 5.48
C LEU A 230 10.80 8.05 6.40
N SER A 231 10.23 9.14 5.88
CA SER A 231 9.32 10.02 6.64
C SER A 231 8.12 9.25 7.22
N ARG A 232 7.46 8.42 6.41
CA ARG A 232 6.34 7.56 6.84
C ARG A 232 6.77 6.57 7.92
N THR A 233 7.90 5.90 7.73
CA THR A 233 8.41 4.91 8.68
C THR A 233 8.72 5.55 10.02
N TYR A 234 9.41 6.70 10.02
CA TYR A 234 9.69 7.45 11.25
C TYR A 234 8.42 8.00 11.90
N LEU A 235 7.41 8.41 11.12
CA LEU A 235 6.11 8.82 11.66
C LEU A 235 5.45 7.66 12.43
N TYR A 236 5.52 6.43 11.90
CA TYR A 236 4.95 5.24 12.54
C TYR A 236 5.75 4.79 13.77
N MET A 237 7.02 5.15 13.84
CA MET A 237 7.90 4.90 14.99
C MET A 237 7.80 5.98 16.07
N GLU A 238 7.03 7.05 15.84
CA GLU A 238 6.97 8.25 16.70
C GLU A 238 8.31 8.99 16.79
N GLU A 239 9.16 8.86 15.77
CA GLU A 239 10.43 9.57 15.63
C GLU A 239 10.18 10.90 14.91
N TRP A 240 9.53 11.83 15.60
CA TRP A 240 8.92 13.02 15.01
C TRP A 240 9.91 13.91 14.27
N GLU A 241 11.08 14.23 14.84
CA GLU A 241 12.05 15.10 14.19
C GLU A 241 12.55 14.50 12.87
N LYS A 242 12.84 13.20 12.85
CA LYS A 242 13.28 12.50 11.64
C LYS A 242 12.18 12.47 10.58
N SER A 243 10.92 12.28 11.00
CA SER A 243 9.78 12.31 10.10
C SER A 243 9.64 13.68 9.42
N VAL A 244 9.77 14.77 10.19
CA VAL A 244 9.79 16.15 9.66
C VAL A 244 10.95 16.33 8.70
N THR A 245 12.17 15.96 9.08
CA THR A 245 13.36 16.13 8.23
C THR A 245 13.17 15.48 6.85
N TYR A 246 12.79 14.20 6.82
CA TYR A 246 12.63 13.48 5.56
C TYR A 246 11.44 13.97 4.72
N ALA A 247 10.35 14.41 5.35
CA ALA A 247 9.25 15.02 4.61
C ALA A 247 9.65 16.38 4.00
N GLU A 248 10.39 17.21 4.75
CA GLU A 248 10.89 18.50 4.26
C GLU A 248 11.92 18.35 3.14
N GLU A 249 12.72 17.28 3.13
CA GLU A 249 13.57 16.94 1.96
C GLU A 249 12.70 16.75 0.70
N VAL A 250 11.61 15.99 0.80
CA VAL A 250 10.70 15.74 -0.34
C VAL A 250 9.98 17.02 -0.79
N ILE A 251 9.57 17.87 0.16
CA ILE A 251 8.86 19.12 -0.12
C ILE A 251 9.76 20.17 -0.78
N ASN A 252 11.02 20.29 -0.32
CA ASN A 252 11.86 21.44 -0.65
C ASN A 252 12.90 21.17 -1.75
N GLN A 253 13.32 19.91 -1.95
CA GLN A 253 14.42 19.59 -2.89
C GLN A 253 13.96 19.17 -4.29
N TYR A 254 12.66 18.96 -4.50
CA TYR A 254 12.12 18.42 -5.74
C TYR A 254 10.96 19.25 -6.29
N ASP A 255 10.77 19.18 -7.61
CA ASP A 255 9.73 19.91 -8.35
C ASP A 255 8.39 19.13 -8.33
N TYR A 256 7.83 18.96 -7.14
CA TYR A 256 6.45 18.50 -6.94
C TYR A 256 5.62 19.64 -6.38
N ASP A 257 4.34 19.69 -6.75
CA ASP A 257 3.43 20.74 -6.29
C ASP A 257 2.09 20.14 -5.84
N ILE A 258 1.40 20.85 -4.95
CA ILE A 258 0.05 20.50 -4.51
C ILE A 258 -0.92 20.96 -5.59
N LEU A 259 -1.69 20.02 -6.15
CA LEU A 259 -2.68 20.32 -7.17
C LEU A 259 -3.73 21.29 -6.64
N ASP A 260 -3.98 22.40 -7.32
CA ASP A 260 -4.98 23.37 -6.89
C ASP A 260 -6.38 22.95 -7.35
N LEU A 261 -7.23 22.46 -6.44
CA LEU A 261 -8.60 22.05 -6.78
C LEU A 261 -9.47 23.24 -7.25
N ASN A 262 -9.10 24.49 -6.94
CA ASN A 262 -9.80 25.66 -7.46
C ASN A 262 -9.61 25.81 -9.00
N THR A 263 -8.65 25.12 -9.59
CA THR A 263 -8.39 25.11 -11.04
C THR A 263 -9.06 23.94 -11.76
N ILE A 264 -9.64 23.00 -11.03
CA ILE A 264 -10.29 21.81 -11.58
C ILE A 264 -11.79 22.08 -11.64
N ALA A 265 -12.40 21.80 -12.79
CA ALA A 265 -13.84 21.92 -12.93
C ALA A 265 -14.54 20.89 -12.03
N GLU A 266 -15.53 21.33 -11.26
CA GLU A 266 -16.32 20.43 -10.43
C GLU A 266 -17.06 19.39 -11.30
N PRO A 267 -17.05 18.10 -10.94
CA PRO A 267 -17.80 17.08 -11.66
C PRO A 267 -19.30 17.43 -11.69
N ASN A 268 -19.90 17.53 -12.87
CA ASN A 268 -21.35 17.76 -12.99
C ASN A 268 -22.11 16.43 -12.94
N PRO A 269 -22.92 16.19 -11.89
CA PRO A 269 -23.57 14.90 -11.71
C PRO A 269 -24.71 14.59 -12.71
N TYR A 270 -25.18 15.59 -13.46
CA TYR A 270 -26.34 15.46 -14.34
C TYR A 270 -25.99 15.36 -15.83
N ASN A 271 -24.85 15.90 -16.28
CA ASN A 271 -24.53 16.02 -17.71
C ASN A 271 -23.41 15.07 -18.19
N SER A 272 -22.33 14.92 -17.43
CA SER A 272 -21.29 13.91 -17.64
C SER A 272 -20.27 14.03 -16.51
N PRO A 273 -20.39 13.23 -15.44
CA PRO A 273 -19.52 13.31 -14.29
C PRO A 273 -18.18 12.61 -14.59
N ALA A 274 -17.33 13.27 -15.38
CA ALA A 274 -15.94 12.86 -15.45
C ALA A 274 -15.25 13.36 -14.18
N TYR A 275 -14.84 12.44 -13.32
CA TYR A 275 -13.90 12.77 -12.24
C TYR A 275 -12.50 12.83 -12.84
N MET A 276 -11.66 13.71 -12.30
CA MET A 276 -10.25 13.72 -12.66
C MET A 276 -9.59 12.42 -12.17
N ASN A 277 -8.79 11.79 -13.03
CA ASN A 277 -7.85 10.78 -12.59
C ASN A 277 -6.64 11.47 -11.94
N TYR A 278 -6.35 11.15 -10.68
CA TYR A 278 -5.22 11.72 -9.95
C TYR A 278 -3.99 10.77 -9.92
N TYR A 279 -4.14 9.51 -10.34
CA TYR A 279 -3.05 8.54 -10.48
C TYR A 279 -2.46 8.58 -11.90
N THR A 280 -1.93 9.75 -12.26
CA THR A 280 -1.36 10.04 -13.57
C THR A 280 -0.16 10.96 -13.43
N TRP A 281 0.82 10.85 -14.33
CA TRP A 281 2.00 11.72 -14.34
C TRP A 281 1.69 13.19 -14.60
N SER A 282 0.50 13.51 -15.12
CA SER A 282 0.04 14.89 -15.25
C SER A 282 -0.39 15.53 -13.92
N ASN A 283 -0.59 14.73 -12.87
CA ASN A 283 -0.83 15.27 -11.53
C ASN A 283 0.52 15.71 -10.93
N PRO A 284 0.71 17.01 -10.60
CA PRO A 284 1.97 17.52 -10.07
C PRO A 284 2.36 16.93 -8.70
N GLU A 285 1.40 16.31 -8.01
CA GLU A 285 1.62 15.70 -6.70
C GLU A 285 2.38 14.37 -6.78
N VAL A 286 2.34 13.69 -7.94
CA VAL A 286 2.76 12.29 -8.08
C VAL A 286 4.28 12.14 -8.13
N ILE A 287 4.80 11.35 -7.19
CA ILE A 287 6.21 10.98 -7.05
C ILE A 287 6.49 9.64 -7.76
N PHE A 288 5.66 8.63 -7.49
CA PHE A 288 5.80 7.27 -8.02
C PHE A 288 4.42 6.64 -8.21
N LEU A 289 4.14 6.10 -9.40
CA LEU A 289 2.92 5.36 -9.74
C LEU A 289 3.18 3.86 -9.74
N PHE A 290 2.25 3.10 -9.16
CA PHE A 290 2.34 1.64 -9.12
C PHE A 290 0.95 1.01 -8.95
N GLY A 291 0.88 -0.31 -9.09
CA GLY A 291 -0.33 -1.11 -8.96
C GLY A 291 -1.39 -0.83 -10.03
N ASN A 292 -2.37 -1.72 -10.13
CA ASN A 292 -3.48 -1.60 -11.06
C ASN A 292 -4.76 -1.16 -10.33
N GLN A 293 -5.51 -0.23 -10.93
CA GLN A 293 -6.77 0.27 -10.36
C GLN A 293 -7.79 -0.84 -10.08
N ALA A 294 -7.93 -1.82 -10.97
CA ALA A 294 -8.88 -2.90 -10.79
C ALA A 294 -8.47 -3.84 -9.64
N ASP A 295 -7.18 -4.11 -9.47
CA ASP A 295 -6.68 -4.93 -8.36
C ASP A 295 -6.89 -4.23 -7.01
N VAL A 296 -6.58 -2.93 -6.91
CA VAL A 296 -6.79 -2.15 -5.67
C VAL A 296 -8.28 -2.00 -5.34
N CYS A 297 -9.13 -1.90 -6.36
CA CYS A 297 -10.58 -1.76 -6.18
C CYS A 297 -11.35 -3.09 -6.08
N GLU A 298 -10.70 -4.25 -6.21
CA GLU A 298 -11.37 -5.55 -6.38
C GLU A 298 -12.39 -5.83 -5.26
N LEU A 299 -11.96 -5.70 -4.00
CA LEU A 299 -12.81 -5.95 -2.84
C LEU A 299 -13.76 -4.77 -2.51
N PRO A 300 -13.31 -3.50 -2.41
CA PRO A 300 -14.20 -2.37 -2.07
C PRO A 300 -15.27 -2.10 -3.12
N LEU A 301 -14.98 -2.35 -4.41
CA LEU A 301 -15.95 -2.18 -5.51
C LEU A 301 -16.56 -3.51 -5.97
N THR A 302 -16.51 -4.57 -5.15
CA THR A 302 -17.14 -5.84 -5.45
C THR A 302 -18.62 -5.65 -5.76
N ARG A 303 -19.02 -6.03 -6.98
CA ARG A 303 -20.41 -5.96 -7.44
C ARG A 303 -21.14 -7.27 -7.20
N ILE A 304 -22.34 -7.12 -6.65
CA ILE A 304 -23.28 -8.21 -6.43
C ILE A 304 -24.54 -7.96 -7.24
N THR A 305 -25.09 -9.03 -7.80
CA THR A 305 -26.45 -9.03 -8.36
C THR A 305 -27.44 -9.13 -7.21
N CYS A 306 -28.36 -8.17 -7.15
CA CYS A 306 -29.41 -8.06 -6.15
C CYS A 306 -30.77 -8.25 -6.77
N VAL A 307 -31.66 -8.87 -6.00
CA VAL A 307 -33.03 -9.18 -6.38
C VAL A 307 -33.95 -8.08 -5.85
N GLU A 308 -34.73 -7.48 -6.74
CA GLU A 308 -35.76 -6.50 -6.40
C GLU A 308 -37.13 -6.95 -6.92
N GLU A 309 -38.09 -7.10 -6.02
CA GLU A 309 -39.47 -7.35 -6.40
C GLU A 309 -40.22 -6.01 -6.53
N SER A 310 -40.43 -5.55 -7.77
CA SER A 310 -41.12 -4.26 -7.99
C SER A 310 -42.63 -4.36 -7.77
N LYS A 311 -43.19 -5.57 -7.97
CA LYS A 311 -44.60 -5.94 -7.80
C LYS A 311 -44.66 -7.42 -7.46
N PRO A 312 -45.70 -7.90 -6.76
CA PRO A 312 -45.87 -9.32 -6.47
C PRO A 312 -45.68 -10.20 -7.73
N GLY A 313 -44.68 -11.08 -7.71
CA GLY A 313 -44.32 -11.98 -8.81
C GLY A 313 -43.44 -11.39 -9.91
N GLN A 314 -43.10 -10.09 -9.86
CA GLN A 314 -42.20 -9.43 -10.81
C GLN A 314 -40.83 -9.18 -10.18
N ILE A 315 -39.91 -10.10 -10.45
CA ILE A 315 -38.51 -10.02 -10.02
C ILE A 315 -37.68 -9.26 -11.06
N ASN A 316 -36.94 -8.26 -10.60
CA ASN A 316 -35.92 -7.56 -11.36
C ASN A 316 -34.55 -7.79 -10.72
N TYR A 317 -33.50 -7.68 -11.53
CA TYR A 317 -32.12 -7.83 -11.10
C TYR A 317 -31.37 -6.53 -11.30
N LYS A 318 -30.63 -6.10 -10.28
CA LYS A 318 -29.78 -4.92 -10.34
C LYS A 318 -28.43 -5.21 -9.72
N SER A 319 -27.39 -4.60 -10.27
CA SER A 319 -26.03 -4.76 -9.76
C SER A 319 -25.69 -3.61 -8.83
N TYR A 320 -25.30 -3.91 -7.60
CA TYR A 320 -24.89 -2.93 -6.61
C TYR A 320 -23.47 -3.18 -6.11
N VAL A 321 -22.80 -2.11 -5.69
CA VAL A 321 -21.63 -2.19 -4.80
C VAL A 321 -22.17 -2.08 -3.36
N PRO A 322 -21.98 -3.09 -2.50
CA PRO A 322 -22.50 -3.06 -1.12
C PRO A 322 -21.78 -2.06 -0.23
N VAL A 323 -20.46 -1.95 -0.42
CA VAL A 323 -19.59 -1.06 0.34
C VAL A 323 -19.75 0.37 -0.19
N ILE A 324 -19.92 1.33 0.71
CA ILE A 324 -20.12 2.74 0.43
C ILE A 324 -19.21 3.57 1.35
N ALA A 325 -18.97 4.83 1.03
CA ALA A 325 -18.30 5.74 1.95
C ALA A 325 -19.16 5.94 3.22
N SER A 326 -18.52 5.97 4.39
CA SER A 326 -19.21 6.14 5.67
C SER A 326 -19.73 7.56 5.84
N GLU A 327 -20.86 7.71 6.53
CA GLU A 327 -21.36 9.04 6.92
C GLU A 327 -20.35 9.76 7.84
N SER A 328 -19.63 9.01 8.69
CA SER A 328 -18.55 9.53 9.53
C SER A 328 -17.51 10.28 8.70
N LEU A 329 -17.00 9.66 7.62
CA LEU A 329 -16.07 10.31 6.70
C LEU A 329 -16.72 11.50 5.99
N ILE A 330 -17.89 11.31 5.38
CA ILE A 330 -18.57 12.34 4.59
C ILE A 330 -18.83 13.62 5.42
N ASN A 331 -19.16 13.45 6.70
CA ASN A 331 -19.44 14.55 7.61
C ASN A 331 -18.19 15.30 8.09
N THR A 332 -16.98 14.76 7.86
CA THR A 332 -15.73 15.48 8.14
C THR A 332 -15.44 16.59 7.13
N PHE A 333 -16.07 16.58 5.95
CA PHE A 333 -15.88 17.58 4.90
C PHE A 333 -16.84 18.76 5.07
N ASP A 334 -16.25 19.93 5.28
CA ASP A 334 -16.95 21.21 5.27
C ASP A 334 -17.66 21.46 3.93
N LYS A 335 -18.70 22.29 3.95
CA LYS A 335 -19.45 22.66 2.74
C LYS A 335 -18.57 23.30 1.65
N ASN A 336 -17.53 24.02 2.05
CA ASN A 336 -16.64 24.74 1.14
C ASN A 336 -15.33 23.99 0.83
N ASP A 337 -15.20 22.75 1.33
CA ASP A 337 -14.10 21.85 0.99
C ASP A 337 -14.38 21.22 -0.37
N LEU A 338 -13.54 21.54 -1.36
CA LEU A 338 -13.69 21.08 -2.74
C LEU A 338 -13.50 19.56 -2.83
N ARG A 339 -12.79 18.92 -1.89
CA ARG A 339 -12.65 17.45 -1.87
C ARG A 339 -13.98 16.74 -1.72
N LYS A 340 -15.00 17.39 -1.13
CA LYS A 340 -16.34 16.78 -0.99
C LYS A 340 -16.97 16.45 -2.35
N THR A 341 -16.70 17.25 -3.39
CA THR A 341 -17.18 17.00 -4.75
C THR A 341 -16.16 16.25 -5.60
N HIS A 342 -14.87 16.46 -5.36
CA HIS A 342 -13.79 15.86 -6.16
C HIS A 342 -13.35 14.46 -5.71
N TYR A 343 -13.31 14.17 -4.40
CA TYR A 343 -12.80 12.90 -3.87
C TYR A 343 -13.92 11.89 -3.61
N LEU A 344 -15.10 12.35 -3.18
CA LEU A 344 -16.24 11.46 -2.95
C LEU A 344 -16.93 11.17 -4.28
N ILE A 345 -16.61 10.03 -4.90
CA ILE A 345 -17.19 9.63 -6.18
C ILE A 345 -18.61 9.09 -5.97
N TRP A 346 -19.58 9.45 -6.81
CA TRP A 346 -20.93 8.89 -6.74
C TRP A 346 -20.98 7.44 -7.26
N GLU A 347 -21.96 6.64 -6.82
CA GLU A 347 -22.20 5.30 -7.37
C GLU A 347 -22.61 5.35 -8.85
N GLU A 348 -22.41 4.24 -9.58
CA GLU A 348 -22.91 4.12 -10.95
C GLU A 348 -24.45 4.17 -10.95
N ILE A 349 -25.02 4.91 -11.90
CA ILE A 349 -26.47 5.04 -12.08
C ILE A 349 -26.93 4.57 -13.45
N ASP A 350 -28.11 3.96 -13.48
CA ASP A 350 -28.87 3.71 -14.71
C ASP A 350 -29.38 5.04 -15.32
N TYR A 351 -29.84 5.00 -16.57
CA TYR A 351 -30.23 6.19 -17.36
C TYR A 351 -31.27 7.10 -16.68
N ASN A 352 -32.09 6.57 -15.77
CA ASN A 352 -33.14 7.29 -15.05
C ASN A 352 -32.91 7.35 -13.53
N GLY A 353 -31.74 6.93 -13.04
CA GLY A 353 -31.43 6.85 -11.62
C GLY A 353 -30.95 8.18 -11.03
N THR A 354 -31.15 8.37 -9.72
CA THR A 354 -30.48 9.42 -8.94
C THR A 354 -29.49 8.72 -8.01
N PRO A 355 -28.20 9.10 -7.98
CA PRO A 355 -27.22 8.45 -7.12
C PRO A 355 -27.56 8.73 -5.66
N VAL A 356 -27.48 7.72 -4.81
CA VAL A 356 -27.79 7.82 -3.38
C VAL A 356 -26.52 7.74 -2.55
N TYR A 357 -25.59 6.86 -2.95
CA TYR A 357 -24.38 6.58 -2.19
C TYR A 357 -23.10 7.05 -2.88
N ARG A 358 -22.09 7.34 -2.07
CA ARG A 358 -20.71 7.57 -2.51
C ARG A 358 -19.94 6.26 -2.50
N GLN A 359 -19.12 6.04 -3.52
CA GLN A 359 -18.25 4.87 -3.63
C GLN A 359 -17.14 4.94 -2.56
N PRO A 360 -16.66 3.78 -2.06
CA PRO A 360 -15.58 3.69 -1.08
C PRO A 360 -14.20 3.85 -1.74
N THR A 361 -14.09 4.86 -2.60
CA THR A 361 -12.96 5.04 -3.49
C THR A 361 -12.86 6.51 -3.89
N SER A 362 -11.64 7.01 -4.08
CA SER A 362 -11.39 8.37 -4.54
C SER A 362 -10.27 8.37 -5.56
N LYS A 363 -10.17 9.44 -6.36
CA LYS A 363 -8.98 9.76 -7.15
C LYS A 363 -8.67 8.87 -8.36
N TYR A 364 -9.48 7.84 -8.59
CA TYR A 364 -9.37 6.91 -9.71
C TYR A 364 -9.92 7.47 -11.02
N ASP A 365 -9.60 6.79 -12.12
CA ASP A 365 -10.19 7.07 -13.41
C ASP A 365 -11.65 6.61 -13.45
N VAL A 366 -12.54 7.56 -13.68
CA VAL A 366 -14.00 7.35 -13.69
C VAL A 366 -14.53 7.65 -15.07
N GLN A 367 -15.08 6.62 -15.71
CA GLN A 367 -15.72 6.74 -17.01
C GLN A 367 -17.15 7.29 -16.89
N ARG A 368 -17.85 7.36 -18.02
CA ARG A 368 -19.23 7.88 -18.11
C ARG A 368 -20.15 7.20 -17.09
N ARG A 369 -21.02 8.00 -16.44
CA ARG A 369 -22.00 7.57 -15.41
C ARG A 369 -21.36 7.01 -14.13
N TYR A 370 -20.24 7.57 -13.70
CA TYR A 370 -19.57 7.18 -12.46
C TYR A 370 -19.02 5.75 -12.45
N LYS A 371 -18.85 5.17 -13.64
CA LYS A 371 -18.40 3.80 -13.78
C LYS A 371 -16.88 3.78 -13.64
N ILE A 372 -16.40 3.09 -12.61
CA ILE A 372 -15.01 2.64 -12.53
C ILE A 372 -14.97 1.25 -13.18
N GLU A 373 -14.22 1.10 -14.27
CA GLU A 373 -14.01 -0.22 -14.86
C GLU A 373 -13.07 -1.05 -13.99
N TYR A 374 -13.61 -2.16 -13.47
CA TYR A 374 -12.89 -3.15 -12.67
C TYR A 374 -12.50 -4.38 -13.52
N ARG A 375 -12.79 -4.39 -14.83
CA ARG A 375 -12.50 -5.53 -15.70
C ARG A 375 -12.00 -5.08 -17.07
N TYR A 376 -10.78 -5.54 -17.40
CA TYR A 376 -10.17 -5.61 -18.75
C TYR A 376 -9.32 -4.43 -19.25
N GLU A 377 -9.25 -3.29 -18.56
CA GLU A 377 -8.32 -2.23 -18.95
C GLU A 377 -6.92 -2.46 -18.35
N ARG A 378 -6.00 -2.90 -19.22
CA ARG A 378 -4.56 -2.77 -18.96
C ARG A 378 -4.20 -1.29 -18.98
N GLY A 379 -3.41 -0.82 -18.03
CA GLY A 379 -2.75 0.49 -18.15
C GLY A 379 -3.28 1.63 -17.28
N VAL A 380 -4.19 1.39 -16.32
CA VAL A 380 -4.62 2.40 -15.34
C VAL A 380 -3.98 2.12 -13.98
N TRP A 381 -3.29 3.12 -13.44
CA TRP A 381 -2.59 3.02 -12.15
C TRP A 381 -3.56 3.04 -10.97
N GLY A 382 -3.27 2.19 -9.98
CA GLY A 382 -4.13 2.03 -8.81
C GLY A 382 -3.66 2.77 -7.56
N THR A 383 -2.39 3.19 -7.52
CA THR A 383 -1.83 3.83 -6.33
C THR A 383 -0.65 4.71 -6.69
N ALA A 384 -0.37 5.67 -5.81
CA ALA A 384 0.73 6.61 -5.97
C ALA A 384 1.35 6.99 -4.63
N PHE A 385 2.65 7.25 -4.64
CA PHE A 385 3.27 8.13 -3.65
C PHE A 385 3.09 9.57 -4.11
N LYS A 386 2.67 10.45 -3.19
CA LYS A 386 2.38 11.84 -3.50
C LYS A 386 3.00 12.78 -2.48
N VAL A 387 3.39 13.97 -2.94
CA VAL A 387 3.98 15.01 -2.10
C VAL A 387 3.03 15.46 -0.98
N THR A 388 1.70 15.37 -1.17
CA THR A 388 0.72 15.71 -0.14
C THR A 388 0.86 14.86 1.13
N GLU A 389 1.32 13.62 1.01
CA GLU A 389 1.65 12.80 2.17
C GLU A 389 2.86 13.36 2.95
N ALA A 390 3.88 13.90 2.26
CA ALA A 390 5.02 14.53 2.91
C ALA A 390 4.56 15.72 3.77
N TYR A 391 3.70 16.59 3.21
CA TYR A 391 3.10 17.71 3.96
C TYR A 391 2.35 17.23 5.20
N LEU A 392 1.54 16.17 5.08
CA LEU A 392 0.78 15.61 6.20
C LEU A 392 1.67 14.95 7.25
N ASN A 393 2.70 14.21 6.84
CA ASN A 393 3.67 13.59 7.76
C ASN A 393 4.42 14.66 8.56
N ALA A 394 4.95 15.69 7.88
CA ALA A 394 5.63 16.79 8.54
C ALA A 394 4.70 17.61 9.44
N ALA A 395 3.47 17.88 9.00
CA ALA A 395 2.50 18.62 9.80
C ALA A 395 2.13 17.87 11.08
N GLU A 396 1.86 16.56 10.97
CA GLU A 396 1.51 15.73 12.12
C GLU A 396 2.68 15.61 13.10
N ALA A 397 3.88 15.30 12.61
CA ALA A 397 5.06 15.18 13.45
C ALA A 397 5.41 16.51 14.14
N ALA A 398 5.29 17.65 13.44
CA ALA A 398 5.46 18.97 14.06
C ALA A 398 4.37 19.25 15.10
N ALA A 399 3.12 18.85 14.88
CA ALA A 399 2.06 19.01 15.88
C ALA A 399 2.29 18.14 17.12
N MET A 400 2.82 16.92 16.95
CA MET A 400 3.23 16.05 18.06
C MET A 400 4.38 16.67 18.87
N LEU A 401 5.42 17.18 18.20
CA LEU A 401 6.50 17.91 18.87
C LEU A 401 5.99 19.16 19.61
N TYR A 402 5.01 19.86 19.04
CA TYR A 402 4.37 20.98 19.74
C TYR A 402 3.60 20.52 20.98
N LYS A 403 2.82 19.44 20.85
CA LYS A 403 2.07 18.85 21.97
C LYS A 403 2.99 18.40 23.11
N GLU A 404 4.14 17.81 22.79
CA GLU A 404 5.09 17.27 23.76
C GLU A 404 5.95 18.37 24.40
N ASN A 405 6.40 19.36 23.61
CA ASN A 405 7.45 20.30 24.03
C ASN A 405 6.94 21.74 24.24
N ASN A 406 5.70 22.04 23.81
CA ASN A 406 5.08 23.38 23.85
C ASN A 406 5.91 24.51 23.20
N GLN A 407 6.77 24.17 22.24
CA GLN A 407 7.57 25.15 21.50
C GLN A 407 6.79 25.71 20.31
N SER A 408 6.56 27.03 20.29
CA SER A 408 5.70 27.68 19.30
C SER A 408 6.18 27.55 17.85
N GLU A 409 7.47 27.29 17.63
CA GLU A 409 8.03 27.07 16.29
C GLU A 409 7.42 25.83 15.62
N TYR A 410 7.21 24.75 16.37
CA TYR A 410 6.58 23.53 15.87
C TYR A 410 5.09 23.75 15.57
N ARG A 411 4.40 24.55 16.39
CA ARG A 411 3.02 24.97 16.11
C ARG A 411 2.95 25.73 14.79
N THR A 412 3.80 26.75 14.62
CA THR A 412 3.85 27.55 13.39
C THR A 412 4.19 26.68 12.19
N LYS A 413 5.13 25.74 12.33
CA LYS A 413 5.49 24.79 11.26
C LYS A 413 4.30 23.92 10.86
N ALA A 414 3.65 23.27 11.82
CA ALA A 414 2.48 22.41 11.58
C ALA A 414 1.34 23.17 10.89
N GLN A 415 1.02 24.38 11.38
CA GLN A 415 0.01 25.25 10.77
C GLN A 415 0.39 25.70 9.36
N THR A 416 1.65 26.08 9.13
CA THR A 416 2.13 26.48 7.79
C THR A 416 1.99 25.34 6.79
N LEU A 417 2.43 24.13 7.16
CA LEU A 417 2.38 22.96 6.29
C LEU A 417 0.94 22.54 5.96
N ILE A 418 0.05 22.53 6.97
CA ILE A 418 -1.34 22.13 6.72
C ILE A 418 -2.10 23.20 5.93
N ASP A 419 -1.80 24.48 6.14
CA ASP A 419 -2.43 25.58 5.40
C ASP A 419 -1.96 25.65 3.93
N ALA A 420 -0.72 25.23 3.64
CA ALA A 420 -0.23 25.07 2.28
C ALA A 420 -1.07 24.05 1.47
N LEU A 421 -1.54 22.98 2.12
CA LEU A 421 -2.49 22.04 1.55
C LEU A 421 -3.89 22.63 1.49
N ARG A 422 -4.40 23.15 2.61
CA ARG A 422 -5.82 23.57 2.72
C ARG A 422 -6.17 24.73 1.78
N ILE A 423 -5.27 25.67 1.52
CA ILE A 423 -5.54 26.76 0.56
C ILE A 423 -5.80 26.24 -0.86
N LYS A 424 -5.32 25.03 -1.19
CA LYS A 424 -5.51 24.33 -2.47
C LYS A 424 -6.71 23.37 -2.47
N ARG A 425 -7.34 23.14 -1.31
CA ARG A 425 -8.50 22.23 -1.12
C ARG A 425 -9.80 22.94 -0.83
N PHE A 426 -9.75 24.16 -0.32
CA PHE A 426 -10.93 24.96 0.00
C PHE A 426 -11.14 26.05 -1.05
N SER A 427 -12.41 26.44 -1.24
CA SER A 427 -12.73 27.61 -2.05
C SER A 427 -12.01 28.85 -1.51
N GLN A 428 -11.23 29.52 -2.37
CA GLN A 428 -10.44 30.70 -2.00
C GLN A 428 -11.27 31.82 -1.37
N THR A 429 -12.56 31.92 -1.72
CA THR A 429 -13.47 32.94 -1.17
C THR A 429 -13.83 32.73 0.30
N THR A 430 -13.63 31.51 0.83
CA THR A 430 -14.05 31.12 2.18
C THR A 430 -12.92 30.53 3.03
N TYR A 431 -11.77 30.27 2.42
CA TYR A 431 -10.60 29.73 3.09
C TYR A 431 -10.15 30.63 4.25
N LYS A 432 -9.78 30.00 5.37
CA LYS A 432 -9.20 30.67 6.54
C LYS A 432 -7.98 29.88 7.03
N PRO A 433 -6.85 30.57 7.27
CA PRO A 433 -5.67 29.97 7.90
C PRO A 433 -6.00 29.35 9.27
N THR A 434 -5.25 28.33 9.62
CA THR A 434 -5.38 27.61 10.90
C THR A 434 -4.77 28.44 12.03
N THR A 435 -5.50 28.63 13.13
CA THR A 435 -5.06 29.43 14.29
C THR A 435 -5.16 28.69 15.63
N ILE A 436 -5.13 27.35 15.60
CA ILE A 436 -5.24 26.49 16.80
C ILE A 436 -4.02 26.66 17.73
N SER A 437 -4.28 27.01 18.99
CA SER A 437 -3.22 27.21 20.00
C SER A 437 -2.94 26.00 20.86
N GLU A 438 -3.87 25.05 21.00
CA GLU A 438 -3.72 23.89 21.88
C GLU A 438 -3.12 22.69 21.14
N GLY A 439 -2.09 22.06 21.72
CA GLY A 439 -1.36 20.96 21.09
C GLY A 439 -2.25 19.76 20.73
N GLU A 440 -3.11 19.31 21.65
CA GLU A 440 -4.02 18.19 21.40
C GLU A 440 -5.02 18.50 20.28
N GLN A 441 -5.58 19.72 20.28
CA GLN A 441 -6.54 20.13 19.25
C GLN A 441 -5.86 20.24 17.87
N LEU A 442 -4.60 20.69 17.83
CA LEU A 442 -3.83 20.78 16.59
C LEU A 442 -3.54 19.39 16.01
N VAL A 443 -3.14 18.44 16.86
CA VAL A 443 -2.94 17.04 16.46
C VAL A 443 -4.23 16.45 15.91
N SER A 444 -5.36 16.57 16.64
CA SER A 444 -6.66 16.07 16.17
C SER A 444 -7.04 16.68 14.82
N PHE A 445 -6.90 18.00 14.68
CA PHE A 445 -7.22 18.72 13.44
C PHE A 445 -6.41 18.23 12.24
N ILE A 446 -5.09 18.02 12.42
CA ILE A 446 -4.21 17.53 11.35
C ILE A 446 -4.52 16.08 11.00
N ARG A 447 -4.85 15.24 11.99
CA ARG A 447 -5.26 13.84 11.75
C ARG A 447 -6.58 13.77 10.97
N ASP A 448 -7.52 14.67 11.24
CA ASP A 448 -8.75 14.80 10.45
C ASP A 448 -8.49 15.28 9.02
N GLU A 449 -7.54 16.21 8.86
CA GLU A 449 -7.12 16.68 7.54
C GLU A 449 -6.40 15.58 6.74
N ARG A 450 -5.59 14.77 7.42
CA ARG A 450 -4.96 13.57 6.85
C ARG A 450 -6.00 12.55 6.40
N ARG A 451 -7.06 12.32 7.19
CA ARG A 451 -8.19 11.46 6.82
C ARG A 451 -8.90 11.97 5.57
N ARG A 452 -9.23 13.26 5.50
CA ARG A 452 -9.88 13.88 4.32
C ARG A 452 -9.01 13.83 3.07
N GLU A 453 -7.72 14.10 3.23
CA GLU A 453 -6.80 14.12 2.10
C GLU A 453 -6.49 12.72 1.59
N LEU A 454 -6.31 11.72 2.45
CA LEU A 454 -5.87 10.37 2.08
C LEU A 454 -7.00 9.33 2.11
N CYS A 455 -8.26 9.75 2.13
CA CYS A 455 -9.40 8.84 2.15
C CYS A 455 -9.36 7.88 0.94
N PHE A 456 -9.51 6.58 1.22
CA PHE A 456 -9.43 5.50 0.23
C PHE A 456 -8.07 5.32 -0.47
N GLU A 457 -6.98 5.84 0.11
CA GLU A 457 -5.61 5.65 -0.36
C GLU A 457 -4.82 4.64 0.50
N ASN A 458 -5.51 3.73 1.18
CA ASN A 458 -4.91 2.65 1.99
C ASN A 458 -4.06 3.11 3.20
N HIS A 459 -4.32 4.32 3.71
CA HIS A 459 -3.65 4.87 4.89
C HIS A 459 -4.45 4.73 6.18
N ARG A 460 -5.78 4.81 6.10
CA ARG A 460 -6.65 5.01 7.27
C ARG A 460 -6.55 3.88 8.29
N TRP A 461 -6.51 2.62 7.84
CA TRP A 461 -6.30 1.47 8.73
C TRP A 461 -5.01 1.60 9.56
N PHE A 462 -3.89 1.98 8.93
CA PHE A 462 -2.62 2.15 9.65
C PHE A 462 -2.63 3.36 10.59
N ASP A 463 -3.34 4.43 10.21
CA ASP A 463 -3.56 5.59 11.07
C ASP A 463 -4.37 5.22 12.32
N LEU A 464 -5.50 4.51 12.19
CA LEU A 464 -6.30 4.02 13.32
C LEU A 464 -5.47 3.17 14.30
N ARG A 465 -4.61 2.32 13.75
CA ARG A 465 -3.72 1.45 14.51
C ARG A 465 -2.68 2.22 15.33
N ARG A 466 -2.05 3.24 14.75
CA ARG A 466 -1.03 4.04 15.46
C ARG A 466 -1.65 5.15 16.33
N TYR A 467 -2.92 5.50 16.14
CA TYR A 467 -3.63 6.49 16.96
C TYR A 467 -4.17 5.95 18.29
N GLY A 468 -3.78 4.75 18.68
CA GLY A 468 -4.18 4.15 19.96
C GLY A 468 -5.30 3.11 19.85
N MET A 469 -5.62 2.65 18.63
CA MET A 469 -6.57 1.56 18.39
C MET A 469 -7.91 1.79 19.12
N GLU A 470 -8.50 2.97 18.92
CA GLU A 470 -9.83 3.29 19.47
C GLU A 470 -10.91 2.39 18.85
N GLU A 471 -12.04 2.26 19.55
CA GLU A 471 -13.15 1.41 19.14
C GLU A 471 -13.68 1.77 17.74
N ILE A 472 -13.94 0.74 16.91
CA ILE A 472 -14.60 0.88 15.60
C ILE A 472 -15.89 0.06 15.60
N LYS A 473 -16.97 0.64 15.05
CA LYS A 473 -18.25 -0.05 14.86
C LYS A 473 -18.62 -0.09 13.40
N HIS A 474 -18.95 -1.28 12.94
CA HIS A 474 -19.41 -1.55 11.59
C HIS A 474 -20.81 -2.16 11.65
N THR A 475 -21.78 -1.50 11.01
CA THR A 475 -23.12 -2.04 10.84
C THR A 475 -23.20 -2.79 9.51
N TRP A 476 -23.65 -4.04 9.57
CA TRP A 476 -23.91 -4.91 8.44
C TRP A 476 -25.42 -5.13 8.34
N TYR A 477 -25.96 -5.20 7.13
CA TYR A 477 -27.38 -5.53 6.92
C TYR A 477 -27.46 -6.92 6.30
N ASP A 478 -28.20 -7.86 6.91
CA ASP A 478 -28.34 -9.20 6.33
C ASP A 478 -29.40 -9.25 5.21
N THR A 479 -29.67 -10.44 4.66
CA THR A 479 -30.64 -10.60 3.56
C THR A 479 -32.09 -10.32 3.94
N SER A 480 -32.39 -10.24 5.24
CA SER A 480 -33.68 -9.80 5.77
C SER A 480 -33.74 -8.27 5.97
N GLY A 481 -32.61 -7.58 5.84
CA GLY A 481 -32.48 -6.14 6.04
C GLY A 481 -32.24 -5.74 7.49
N GLU A 482 -32.06 -6.71 8.40
CA GLU A 482 -31.84 -6.45 9.81
C GLU A 482 -30.38 -6.04 10.06
N PRO A 483 -30.13 -5.03 10.92
CA PRO A 483 -28.79 -4.59 11.24
C PRO A 483 -28.09 -5.56 12.21
N ILE A 484 -26.83 -5.86 11.91
CA ILE A 484 -25.90 -6.63 12.73
C ILE A 484 -24.69 -5.73 12.99
N GLU A 485 -24.37 -5.50 14.27
CA GLU A 485 -23.21 -4.71 14.66
C GLU A 485 -21.98 -5.61 14.86
N TYR A 486 -20.88 -5.23 14.22
CA TYR A 486 -19.54 -5.74 14.51
C TYR A 486 -18.75 -4.63 15.21
N ILE A 487 -18.24 -4.95 16.39
CA ILE A 487 -17.46 -4.01 17.20
C ILE A 487 -16.03 -4.55 17.26
N LEU A 488 -15.07 -3.69 16.95
CA LEU A 488 -13.67 -3.87 17.26
C LEU A 488 -13.36 -2.97 18.45
N GLU A 489 -13.31 -3.58 19.64
CA GLU A 489 -13.11 -2.88 20.91
C GLU A 489 -11.77 -2.15 20.95
N LYS A 490 -11.65 -1.15 21.84
CA LYS A 490 -10.37 -0.45 22.03
C LYS A 490 -9.26 -1.45 22.40
N ASN A 491 -8.13 -1.36 21.70
CA ASN A 491 -6.98 -2.27 21.83
C ASN A 491 -7.31 -3.77 21.58
N ASP A 492 -8.36 -4.08 20.82
CA ASP A 492 -8.68 -5.47 20.48
C ASP A 492 -7.54 -6.11 19.64
N PRO A 493 -7.18 -7.39 19.87
CA PRO A 493 -6.18 -8.07 19.05
C PRO A 493 -6.48 -8.07 17.54
N GLY A 494 -7.74 -7.94 17.13
CA GLY A 494 -8.20 -7.85 15.74
C GLY A 494 -7.66 -6.65 14.95
N PHE A 495 -7.07 -5.65 15.61
CA PHE A 495 -6.25 -4.63 14.93
C PHE A 495 -4.96 -5.22 14.32
N THR A 496 -4.59 -6.44 14.68
CA THR A 496 -3.45 -7.18 14.10
C THR A 496 -3.97 -8.46 13.46
N LEU A 497 -3.77 -8.61 12.16
CA LEU A 497 -4.30 -9.75 11.42
C LEU A 497 -3.66 -11.06 11.88
N GLN A 498 -4.46 -12.12 11.90
CA GLN A 498 -3.93 -13.47 12.04
C GLN A 498 -3.17 -13.86 10.77
N LEU A 499 -2.07 -14.59 10.95
CA LEU A 499 -1.32 -15.16 9.84
C LEU A 499 -2.22 -16.19 9.11
N PRO A 500 -2.26 -16.17 7.77
CA PRO A 500 -3.03 -17.14 6.99
C PRO A 500 -2.47 -18.56 7.18
N ASN A 501 -3.32 -19.58 7.11
CA ASN A 501 -2.90 -20.96 7.36
C ASN A 501 -1.79 -21.43 6.42
N GLU A 502 -1.79 -21.00 5.16
CA GLU A 502 -0.78 -21.35 4.18
C GLU A 502 0.63 -20.94 4.63
N ALA A 503 0.75 -19.89 5.47
CA ALA A 503 2.04 -19.49 6.04
C ALA A 503 2.65 -20.60 6.92
N PHE A 504 1.82 -21.34 7.66
CA PHE A 504 2.26 -22.42 8.55
C PHE A 504 2.61 -23.71 7.79
N GLU A 505 2.03 -23.91 6.61
CA GLU A 505 2.38 -25.03 5.71
C GLU A 505 3.83 -24.89 5.21
N HIS A 506 4.27 -23.66 4.94
CA HIS A 506 5.64 -23.38 4.51
C HIS A 506 6.63 -23.20 5.67
N ASN A 507 6.15 -22.75 6.83
CA ASN A 507 6.99 -22.51 8.00
C ASN A 507 6.26 -22.85 9.30
N SER A 508 6.50 -24.06 9.80
CA SER A 508 5.90 -24.56 11.04
C SER A 508 6.43 -23.89 12.32
N SER A 509 7.46 -23.04 12.23
CA SER A 509 8.02 -22.31 13.38
C SER A 509 7.31 -20.98 13.65
N LEU A 510 6.31 -20.63 12.85
CA LEU A 510 5.51 -19.43 13.06
C LEU A 510 4.66 -19.56 14.33
N VAL A 511 4.48 -18.44 15.01
CA VAL A 511 3.57 -18.30 16.14
C VAL A 511 2.42 -17.41 15.71
N GLN A 512 1.19 -17.86 15.91
CA GLN A 512 -0.03 -17.14 15.54
C GLN A 512 -0.24 -15.91 16.44
N ASN A 513 -0.86 -14.86 15.88
CA ASN A 513 -1.35 -13.72 16.65
C ASN A 513 -2.59 -14.09 17.47
N GLU A 514 -2.78 -13.42 18.61
CA GLU A 514 -3.99 -13.55 19.42
C GLU A 514 -5.24 -13.29 18.56
N PRO A 515 -6.27 -14.14 18.62
CA PRO A 515 -7.52 -13.86 17.94
C PRO A 515 -8.21 -12.67 18.60
N ARG A 516 -8.98 -11.91 17.81
CA ARG A 516 -9.92 -10.91 18.34
C ARG A 516 -10.84 -11.50 19.41
N LYS A 517 -11.33 -10.65 20.31
CA LYS A 517 -12.16 -11.08 21.45
C LYS A 517 -13.58 -11.46 21.04
#